data_AF-A0A5D2LBP5-F1
#
_entry.id   AF-A0A5D2LBP5-F1
#
_cell.length_a   1.000
_cell.length_b   1.000
_cell.length_c   1.000
_cell.angle_alpha   90.00
_cell.angle_beta   90.00
_cell.angle_gamma   90.00
#
_symmetry.space_group_name_H-M   'P 1'
#
loop_
_entity.id
_entity.type
_entity.pdbx_description
1 polymer ?
#
loop_
_entity_poly.entity_id
_entity_poly.type
_entity_poly.pdbx_seq_one_letter_code
_entity_poly.pdbx_strand_id
1 'polypeptide(L)'
;MESGNQVREKMSREKPRRANLPPVQENINKLEKVINDGNSYGAQQMYKSISARYVSAQRCAEALDLLHSGACLQLKQGEVTCGSELAVMLVDALVKGKIPCDPEILDRIRKIYKLFPQIPVPSNFAVEDDVQELTEALGAAKTRLHGCSSFLKAAIKWSAEFGADKNGDPQLHTMLAEYIYSESLEMDMAKVSYHFVRGNNLKKFATTLVNFMSKCYPGEDDIAIARAILMYLSMGNLQDASSLMEELKKQVQAQELEFPVSDLIQFINLLLLTLEKETLPLFNALRVKYKPSIDREPAFNELVCDIAEKFYGVQRRNPFQDMFGDMLKMM
;
A
#
# COMPACT_ATOMS: atom_id res chain seq x y z
N MET A 1 37.95 -44.43 -41.44
CA MET A 1 37.99 -44.31 -39.98
C MET A 1 38.79 -43.05 -39.70
N GLU A 2 38.16 -41.87 -39.81
CA GLU A 2 37.46 -41.18 -38.71
C GLU A 2 38.40 -41.08 -37.49
N SER A 3 38.89 -39.92 -37.07
CA SER A 3 38.13 -38.74 -36.61
C SER A 3 39.04 -37.49 -36.75
N GLY A 4 38.61 -36.29 -37.16
CA GLY A 4 37.39 -35.59 -36.78
C GLY A 4 37.68 -34.54 -35.70
N ASN A 5 38.70 -33.68 -35.88
CA ASN A 5 39.05 -32.64 -34.90
C ASN A 5 38.43 -31.28 -35.33
N GLN A 6 37.12 -31.14 -35.11
CA GLN A 6 36.43 -29.86 -35.21
C GLN A 6 36.70 -29.04 -33.94
N VAL A 7 37.59 -28.07 -34.07
CA VAL A 7 37.73 -26.98 -33.10
C VAL A 7 36.40 -26.21 -33.09
N ARG A 8 35.57 -26.46 -32.06
CA ARG A 8 34.40 -25.62 -31.76
C ARG A 8 34.91 -24.27 -31.30
N GLU A 9 35.01 -23.36 -32.26
CA GLU A 9 35.09 -21.92 -32.02
C GLU A 9 33.85 -21.54 -31.19
N LYS A 10 34.04 -21.29 -29.89
CA LYS A 10 33.02 -20.63 -29.07
C LYS A 10 32.88 -19.22 -29.64
N MET A 11 31.89 -19.03 -30.51
CA MET A 11 31.36 -17.70 -30.84
C MET A 11 30.97 -17.02 -29.54
N SER A 12 31.89 -16.20 -29.04
CA SER A 12 31.60 -15.21 -28.02
C SER A 12 30.53 -14.31 -28.63
N ARG A 13 29.28 -14.46 -28.18
CA ARG A 13 28.20 -13.53 -28.57
C ARG A 13 28.71 -12.12 -28.33
N GLU A 14 28.92 -11.37 -29.39
CA GLU A 14 29.20 -9.94 -29.31
C GLU A 14 28.14 -9.31 -28.40
N LYS A 15 28.59 -8.55 -27.39
CA LYS A 15 27.71 -7.71 -26.59
C LYS A 15 26.88 -6.87 -27.57
N PRO A 16 25.55 -6.78 -27.42
CA PRO A 16 24.75 -6.00 -28.34
C PRO A 16 25.33 -4.58 -28.36
N ARG A 17 25.72 -4.12 -29.57
CA ARG A 17 26.22 -2.76 -29.79
C ARG A 17 25.28 -1.81 -29.05
N ARG A 18 25.79 -1.05 -28.08
CA ARG A 18 25.02 0.00 -27.38
C ARG A 18 24.30 0.79 -28.48
N ALA A 19 22.98 0.63 -28.58
CA ALA A 19 22.21 1.32 -29.59
C ALA A 19 22.53 2.81 -29.46
N ASN A 20 22.87 3.47 -30.57
CA ASN A 20 23.19 4.90 -30.57
C ASN A 20 21.88 5.66 -30.33
N LEU A 21 21.45 5.71 -29.07
CA LEU A 21 20.22 6.35 -28.63
C LEU A 21 20.54 7.81 -28.32
N PRO A 22 19.69 8.76 -28.76
CA PRO A 22 19.91 10.18 -28.50
C PRO A 22 19.97 10.47 -26.99
N PRO A 23 20.51 11.63 -26.59
CA PRO A 23 20.45 12.09 -25.21
C PRO A 23 19.00 12.14 -24.70
N VAL A 24 18.80 11.77 -23.44
CA VAL A 24 17.46 11.71 -22.84
C VAL A 24 16.73 13.04 -22.93
N GLN A 25 17.44 14.15 -22.74
CA GLN A 25 16.87 15.50 -22.79
C GLN A 25 16.24 15.84 -24.14
N GLU A 26 16.81 15.35 -25.24
CA GLU A 26 16.26 15.58 -26.57
C GLU A 26 14.90 14.89 -26.73
N ASN A 27 14.77 13.66 -26.21
CA ASN A 27 13.50 12.93 -26.22
C ASN A 27 12.48 13.55 -25.26
N ILE A 28 12.91 13.97 -24.06
CA ILE A 28 12.05 14.67 -23.11
C ILE A 28 11.46 15.91 -23.77
N ASN A 29 12.29 16.82 -24.29
CA ASN A 29 11.83 18.07 -24.92
C ASN A 29 10.85 17.82 -26.09
N LYS A 30 11.09 16.76 -26.88
CA LYS A 30 10.19 16.38 -27.98
C LYS A 30 8.83 15.90 -27.45
N LEU A 31 8.82 15.04 -26.44
CA LEU A 31 7.60 14.48 -25.90
C LEU A 31 6.79 15.48 -25.07
N GLU A 32 7.46 16.40 -24.38
CA GLU A 32 6.80 17.51 -23.69
C GLU A 32 6.00 18.37 -24.68
N LYS A 33 6.55 18.66 -25.86
CA LYS A 33 5.82 19.36 -26.92
C LYS A 33 4.58 18.59 -27.37
N VAL A 34 4.71 17.29 -27.63
CA VAL A 34 3.56 16.45 -28.06
C VAL A 34 2.45 16.43 -27.01
N ILE A 35 2.80 16.40 -25.73
CA ILE A 35 1.84 16.47 -24.63
C ILE A 35 1.17 17.86 -24.59
N ASN A 36 1.94 18.94 -24.76
CA ASN A 36 1.40 20.30 -24.79
C ASN A 36 0.52 20.57 -26.02
N ASP A 37 0.75 19.85 -27.12
CA ASP A 37 -0.09 19.86 -28.32
C ASP A 37 -1.39 19.04 -28.16
N GLY A 38 -1.64 18.46 -26.98
CA GLY A 38 -2.87 17.74 -26.63
C GLY A 38 -2.88 16.26 -26.99
N ASN A 39 -1.77 15.68 -27.46
CA ASN A 39 -1.69 14.26 -27.82
C ASN A 39 -1.10 13.40 -26.69
N SER A 40 -1.82 13.35 -25.57
CA SER A 40 -1.41 12.64 -24.34
C SER A 40 -1.20 11.15 -24.56
N TYR A 41 -2.13 10.48 -25.26
CA TYR A 41 -2.03 9.04 -25.55
C TYR A 41 -0.89 8.71 -26.50
N GLY A 42 -0.72 9.48 -27.59
CA GLY A 42 0.39 9.29 -28.52
C GLY A 42 1.74 9.51 -27.84
N ALA A 43 1.86 10.56 -27.02
CA ALA A 43 3.04 10.78 -26.19
C ALA A 43 3.32 9.59 -25.27
N GLN A 44 2.29 9.05 -24.61
CA GLN A 44 2.42 7.90 -23.72
C GLN A 44 3.03 6.67 -24.43
N GLN A 45 2.56 6.35 -25.64
CA GLN A 45 3.12 5.24 -26.42
C GLN A 45 4.58 5.48 -26.83
N MET A 46 4.94 6.73 -27.11
CA MET A 46 6.33 7.09 -27.39
C MET A 46 7.20 6.98 -26.12
N TYR A 47 6.74 7.44 -24.96
CA TYR A 47 7.42 7.24 -23.68
C TYR A 47 7.69 5.75 -23.42
N LYS A 48 6.67 4.88 -23.62
CA LYS A 48 6.78 3.41 -23.51
C LYS A 48 7.88 2.85 -24.41
N SER A 49 7.84 3.19 -25.69
CA SER A 49 8.79 2.67 -26.69
C SER A 49 10.23 3.13 -26.41
N ILE A 50 10.43 4.43 -26.13
CA ILE A 50 11.76 4.99 -25.93
C ILE A 50 12.37 4.51 -24.61
N SER A 51 11.60 4.47 -23.52
CA SER A 51 12.09 3.95 -22.23
C SER A 51 12.48 2.48 -22.33
N ALA A 52 11.70 1.64 -23.02
CA ALA A 52 12.04 0.24 -23.26
C ALA A 52 13.38 0.09 -24.01
N ARG A 53 13.66 0.97 -24.98
CA ARG A 53 14.94 1.01 -25.69
C ARG A 53 16.11 1.39 -24.77
N TYR A 54 15.94 2.39 -23.91
CA TYR A 54 16.96 2.77 -22.92
C TYR A 54 17.24 1.63 -21.93
N VAL A 55 16.19 0.99 -21.39
CA VAL A 55 16.35 -0.17 -20.48
C VAL A 55 17.07 -1.32 -21.19
N SER A 56 16.68 -1.65 -22.42
CA SER A 56 17.34 -2.71 -23.21
C SER A 56 18.81 -2.41 -23.51
N ALA A 57 19.17 -1.12 -23.60
CA ALA A 57 20.53 -0.65 -23.78
C ALA A 57 21.33 -0.51 -22.46
N GLN A 58 20.77 -0.97 -21.33
CA GLN A 58 21.34 -0.83 -19.98
C GLN A 58 21.55 0.63 -19.55
N ARG A 59 20.78 1.56 -20.14
CA ARG A 59 20.76 3.00 -19.84
C ARG A 59 19.59 3.32 -18.92
N CYS A 60 19.62 2.72 -17.71
CA CYS A 60 18.50 2.78 -16.77
C CYS A 60 18.27 4.19 -16.22
N ALA A 61 19.33 4.97 -15.97
CA ALA A 61 19.21 6.34 -15.49
C ALA A 61 18.39 7.21 -16.47
N GLU A 62 18.71 7.14 -17.76
CA GLU A 62 17.97 7.86 -18.80
C GLU A 62 16.52 7.36 -18.94
N ALA A 63 16.27 6.06 -18.80
CA ALA A 63 14.92 5.53 -18.79
C ALA A 63 14.10 6.11 -17.63
N LEU A 64 14.68 6.18 -16.43
CA LEU A 64 14.04 6.75 -15.25
C LEU A 64 13.73 8.23 -15.44
N ASP A 65 14.68 9.02 -15.97
CA ASP A 65 14.50 10.46 -16.19
C ASP A 65 13.38 10.74 -17.18
N LEU A 66 13.35 9.97 -18.27
CA LEU A 66 12.28 10.03 -19.27
C LEU A 66 10.92 9.69 -18.64
N LEU A 67 10.82 8.55 -17.95
CA LEU A 67 9.56 8.08 -17.35
C LEU A 67 9.07 9.01 -16.22
N HIS A 68 9.99 9.54 -15.42
CA HIS A 68 9.66 10.49 -14.36
C HIS A 68 9.12 11.80 -14.92
N SER A 69 9.75 12.36 -15.97
CA SER A 69 9.24 13.55 -16.64
C SER A 69 7.84 13.30 -17.22
N GLY A 70 7.67 12.20 -17.96
CA GLY A 70 6.39 11.84 -18.57
C GLY A 70 5.26 11.62 -17.56
N ALA A 71 5.52 10.87 -16.49
CA ALA A 71 4.54 10.65 -15.42
C ALA A 71 4.13 11.98 -14.75
N CYS A 72 5.11 12.83 -14.40
CA CYS A 72 4.83 14.13 -13.81
C CYS A 72 4.00 15.03 -14.73
N LEU A 73 4.34 15.09 -16.01
CA LEU A 73 3.69 15.99 -16.95
C LEU A 73 2.24 15.55 -17.24
N GLN A 74 2.02 14.26 -17.47
CA GLN A 74 0.69 13.70 -17.71
C GLN A 74 -0.23 13.91 -16.50
N LEU A 75 0.25 13.63 -15.28
CA LEU A 75 -0.53 13.86 -14.07
C LEU A 75 -0.88 15.34 -13.87
N LYS A 76 0.04 16.27 -14.17
CA LYS A 76 -0.23 17.72 -14.11
C LYS A 76 -1.32 18.19 -15.07
N GLN A 77 -1.49 17.51 -16.19
CA GLN A 77 -2.56 17.80 -17.15
C GLN A 77 -3.89 17.11 -16.82
N GLY A 78 -3.95 16.32 -15.73
CA GLY A 78 -5.14 15.56 -15.36
C GLY A 78 -5.24 14.19 -16.05
N GLU A 79 -4.25 13.80 -16.84
CA GLU A 79 -4.19 12.52 -17.55
C GLU A 79 -3.74 11.39 -16.63
N VAL A 80 -4.62 11.03 -15.69
CA VAL A 80 -4.35 10.08 -14.60
C VAL A 80 -3.96 8.69 -15.11
N THR A 81 -4.67 8.17 -16.11
CA THR A 81 -4.38 6.84 -16.68
C THR A 81 -2.99 6.83 -17.33
N CYS A 82 -2.69 7.85 -18.14
CA CYS A 82 -1.40 7.95 -18.81
C CYS A 82 -0.24 8.11 -17.82
N GLY A 83 -0.42 9.01 -16.86
CA GLY A 83 0.59 9.31 -15.83
C GLY A 83 0.86 8.16 -14.88
N SER A 84 -0.19 7.47 -14.42
CA SER A 84 -0.06 6.31 -13.52
C SER A 84 0.62 5.12 -14.20
N GLU A 85 0.33 4.84 -15.46
CA GLU A 85 1.02 3.79 -16.22
C GLU A 85 2.52 4.10 -16.38
N LEU A 86 2.89 5.35 -16.68
CA LEU A 86 4.29 5.78 -16.73
C LEU A 86 4.99 5.69 -15.37
N ALA A 87 4.26 5.99 -14.29
CA ALA A 87 4.76 5.84 -12.93
C ALA A 87 5.03 4.38 -12.56
N VAL A 88 4.14 3.45 -12.93
CA VAL A 88 4.37 2.00 -12.74
C VAL A 88 5.57 1.53 -13.56
N MET A 89 5.69 1.95 -14.83
CA MET A 89 6.85 1.61 -15.65
C MET A 89 8.17 2.17 -15.12
N LEU A 90 8.15 3.33 -14.45
CA LEU A 90 9.31 3.84 -13.74
C LEU A 90 9.76 2.85 -12.66
N VAL A 91 8.82 2.30 -11.88
CA VAL A 91 9.14 1.29 -10.87
C VAL A 91 9.65 -0.01 -11.51
N ASP A 92 9.05 -0.46 -12.61
CA ASP A 92 9.56 -1.61 -13.36
C ASP A 92 10.99 -1.41 -13.86
N ALA A 93 11.33 -0.18 -14.26
CA ALA A 93 12.68 0.18 -14.66
C ALA A 93 13.66 0.17 -13.47
N LEU A 94 13.21 0.57 -12.26
CA LEU A 94 13.99 0.43 -11.02
C LEU A 94 14.31 -1.04 -10.72
N VAL A 95 13.30 -1.92 -10.79
CA VAL A 95 13.45 -3.37 -10.57
C VAL A 95 14.40 -3.98 -11.61
N LYS A 96 14.20 -3.70 -12.91
CA LYS A 96 15.06 -4.21 -13.99
C LYS A 96 16.50 -3.69 -13.89
N GLY A 97 16.66 -2.44 -13.49
CA GLY A 97 17.95 -1.82 -13.25
C GLY A 97 18.62 -2.25 -11.94
N LYS A 98 17.92 -2.99 -11.08
CA LYS A 98 18.35 -3.35 -9.73
C LYS A 98 18.79 -2.13 -8.92
N ILE A 99 18.05 -1.04 -9.07
CA ILE A 99 18.38 0.23 -8.43
C ILE A 99 18.00 0.14 -6.95
N PRO A 100 18.94 0.43 -6.02
CA PRO A 100 18.67 0.35 -4.59
C PRO A 100 17.63 1.37 -4.14
N CYS A 101 16.94 1.06 -3.05
CA CYS A 101 16.00 1.96 -2.40
C CYS A 101 16.77 3.02 -1.59
N ASP A 102 17.13 4.13 -2.23
CA ASP A 102 17.78 5.27 -1.59
C ASP A 102 16.84 6.49 -1.45
N PRO A 103 17.19 7.50 -0.62
CA PRO A 103 16.36 8.68 -0.43
C PRO A 103 16.09 9.51 -1.69
N GLU A 104 16.99 9.48 -2.69
CA GLU A 104 16.84 10.25 -3.92
C GLU A 104 15.76 9.64 -4.82
N ILE A 105 15.79 8.31 -4.99
CA ILE A 105 14.76 7.58 -5.74
C ILE A 105 13.40 7.66 -5.03
N LEU A 106 13.38 7.56 -3.70
CA LEU A 106 12.14 7.76 -2.92
C LEU A 106 11.57 9.17 -3.13
N ASP A 107 12.40 10.21 -3.22
CA ASP A 107 11.92 11.57 -3.50
C ASP A 107 11.31 11.70 -4.91
N ARG A 108 11.85 10.98 -5.90
CA ARG A 108 11.23 10.89 -7.24
C ARG A 108 9.84 10.25 -7.18
N ILE A 109 9.69 9.14 -6.46
CA ILE A 109 8.39 8.49 -6.25
C ILE A 109 7.42 9.45 -5.53
N ARG A 110 7.90 10.15 -4.50
CA ARG A 110 7.12 11.14 -3.75
C ARG A 110 6.68 12.31 -4.62
N LYS A 111 7.53 12.79 -5.52
CA LYS A 111 7.20 13.86 -6.48
C LYS A 111 6.06 13.46 -7.40
N ILE A 112 6.10 12.24 -7.95
CA ILE A 112 5.01 11.69 -8.77
C ILE A 112 3.73 11.57 -7.95
N TYR A 113 3.82 10.98 -6.75
CA TYR A 113 2.68 10.83 -5.83
C TYR A 113 1.95 12.16 -5.56
N LYS A 114 2.70 13.23 -5.28
CA LYS A 114 2.13 14.57 -5.00
C LYS A 114 1.36 15.17 -6.18
N LEU A 115 1.52 14.63 -7.39
CA LEU A 115 0.81 15.08 -8.59
C LEU A 115 -0.45 14.26 -8.87
N PHE A 116 -0.69 13.16 -8.15
CA PHE A 116 -1.97 12.47 -8.26
C PHE A 116 -3.08 13.39 -7.75
N PRO A 117 -4.17 13.59 -8.51
CA PRO A 117 -5.26 14.44 -8.07
C PRO A 117 -5.90 13.86 -6.80
N GLN A 118 -6.24 14.76 -5.88
CA GLN A 118 -7.00 14.47 -4.67
C GLN A 118 -8.28 15.28 -4.74
N ILE A 119 -9.32 14.70 -5.32
CA ILE A 119 -10.59 15.38 -5.57
C ILE A 119 -11.64 14.64 -4.73
N PRO A 120 -12.10 15.25 -3.62
CA PRO A 120 -13.16 14.65 -2.81
C PRO A 120 -14.37 14.36 -3.68
N VAL A 121 -14.87 13.13 -3.62
CA VAL A 121 -16.12 12.80 -4.30
C VAL A 121 -17.28 13.36 -3.45
N PRO A 122 -18.22 14.11 -4.03
CA PRO A 122 -19.31 14.68 -3.24
C PRO A 122 -20.20 13.57 -2.65
N SER A 123 -20.49 13.68 -1.36
CA SER A 123 -21.25 12.67 -0.60
C SER A 123 -22.77 12.84 -0.69
N ASN A 124 -23.25 14.03 -1.11
CA ASN A 124 -24.67 14.37 -1.19
C ASN A 124 -25.00 14.88 -2.60
N PHE A 125 -25.54 14.02 -3.45
CA PHE A 125 -26.23 14.45 -4.66
C PHE A 125 -27.73 14.31 -4.43
N ALA A 126 -28.42 15.44 -4.47
CA ALA A 126 -29.87 15.47 -4.52
C ALA A 126 -30.30 15.58 -5.98
N VAL A 127 -31.33 14.82 -6.34
CA VAL A 127 -32.21 14.92 -7.53
C VAL A 127 -31.74 14.22 -8.82
N GLU A 128 -32.74 13.73 -9.56
CA GLU A 128 -32.74 12.71 -10.62
C GLU A 128 -32.07 13.10 -11.95
N ASP A 129 -31.61 14.35 -12.14
CA ASP A 129 -30.97 14.83 -13.37
C ASP A 129 -29.42 14.64 -13.41
N ASP A 130 -28.79 14.26 -12.28
CA ASP A 130 -27.31 14.24 -12.11
C ASP A 130 -26.69 12.82 -12.16
N VAL A 131 -27.44 11.78 -12.53
CA VAL A 131 -26.97 10.38 -12.48
C VAL A 131 -25.77 10.13 -13.41
N GLN A 132 -25.73 10.78 -14.57
CA GLN A 132 -24.64 10.65 -15.54
C GLN A 132 -23.35 11.31 -15.02
N GLU A 133 -23.43 12.54 -14.51
CA GLU A 133 -22.29 13.26 -13.94
C GLU A 133 -21.75 12.54 -12.69
N LEU A 134 -22.64 12.00 -11.85
CA LEU A 134 -22.26 11.16 -10.71
C LEU A 134 -21.52 9.89 -11.18
N THR A 135 -22.01 9.22 -12.21
CA THR A 135 -21.37 8.01 -12.76
C THR A 135 -19.98 8.32 -13.32
N GLU A 136 -19.82 9.46 -13.97
CA GLU A 136 -18.53 9.92 -14.49
C GLU A 136 -17.56 10.30 -13.37
N ALA A 137 -18.01 11.05 -12.36
CA ALA A 137 -17.22 11.41 -11.19
C ALA A 137 -16.77 10.16 -10.41
N LEU A 138 -17.67 9.19 -10.26
CA LEU A 138 -17.42 7.88 -9.67
C LEU A 138 -16.36 7.09 -10.47
N GLY A 139 -16.51 7.05 -11.80
CA GLY A 139 -15.54 6.43 -12.70
C GLY A 139 -14.15 7.08 -12.61
N ALA A 140 -14.10 8.40 -12.56
CA ALA A 140 -12.87 9.16 -12.41
C ALA A 140 -12.19 8.89 -11.06
N ALA A 141 -12.94 8.88 -9.97
CA ALA A 141 -12.41 8.57 -8.64
C ALA A 141 -11.84 7.15 -8.56
N LYS A 142 -12.55 6.17 -9.11
CA LYS A 142 -12.06 4.79 -9.19
C LYS A 142 -10.77 4.69 -10.02
N THR A 143 -10.68 5.42 -11.12
CA THR A 143 -9.48 5.48 -11.98
C THR A 143 -8.30 6.07 -11.23
N ARG A 144 -8.50 7.19 -10.51
CA ARG A 144 -7.47 7.81 -9.65
C ARG A 144 -6.98 6.86 -8.57
N LEU A 145 -7.91 6.28 -7.81
CA LEU A 145 -7.61 5.33 -6.75
C LEU A 145 -6.82 4.13 -7.28
N HIS A 146 -7.26 3.56 -8.40
CA HIS A 146 -6.59 2.43 -9.03
C HIS A 146 -5.17 2.78 -9.51
N GLY A 147 -5.02 3.88 -10.25
CA GLY A 147 -3.73 4.31 -10.79
C GLY A 147 -2.69 4.58 -9.70
N CYS A 148 -3.06 5.35 -8.66
CA CYS A 148 -2.17 5.66 -7.55
C CYS A 148 -1.84 4.40 -6.72
N SER A 149 -2.86 3.58 -6.43
CA SER A 149 -2.67 2.34 -5.67
C SER A 149 -1.75 1.36 -6.39
N SER A 150 -1.91 1.20 -7.71
CA SER A 150 -1.06 0.32 -8.52
C SER A 150 0.39 0.79 -8.47
N PHE A 151 0.61 2.10 -8.69
CA PHE A 151 1.93 2.72 -8.61
C PHE A 151 2.60 2.53 -7.24
N LEU A 152 1.92 2.89 -6.14
CA LEU A 152 2.50 2.79 -4.81
C LEU A 152 2.69 1.34 -4.36
N LYS A 153 1.80 0.41 -4.72
CA LYS A 153 2.00 -1.03 -4.45
C LYS A 153 3.22 -1.58 -5.18
N ALA A 154 3.43 -1.18 -6.44
CA ALA A 154 4.63 -1.54 -7.17
C ALA A 154 5.88 -0.99 -6.47
N ALA A 155 5.85 0.28 -6.05
CA ALA A 155 6.96 0.93 -5.35
C ALA A 155 7.25 0.27 -3.99
N ILE A 156 6.23 -0.09 -3.21
CA ILE A 156 6.37 -0.84 -1.95
C ILE A 156 7.08 -2.17 -2.22
N LYS A 157 6.63 -2.94 -3.22
CA LYS A 157 7.27 -4.21 -3.59
C LYS A 157 8.73 -4.04 -4.00
N TRP A 158 9.02 -3.05 -4.85
CA TRP A 158 10.39 -2.72 -5.25
C TRP A 158 11.26 -2.38 -4.03
N SER A 159 10.77 -1.52 -3.14
CA SER A 159 11.52 -1.11 -1.96
C SER A 159 11.84 -2.30 -1.04
N ALA A 160 10.91 -3.24 -0.87
CA ALA A 160 11.12 -4.46 -0.09
C ALA A 160 12.21 -5.37 -0.68
N GLU A 161 12.33 -5.40 -2.01
CA GLU A 161 13.31 -6.24 -2.71
C GLU A 161 14.71 -5.58 -2.78
N PHE A 162 14.78 -4.25 -2.84
CA PHE A 162 16.01 -3.52 -3.17
C PHE A 162 16.53 -2.55 -2.09
N GLY A 163 16.08 -2.64 -0.83
CA GLY A 163 16.81 -1.98 0.27
C GLY A 163 16.02 -1.50 1.49
N ALA A 164 14.70 -1.65 1.52
CA ALA A 164 13.88 -1.34 2.69
C ALA A 164 13.69 -2.56 3.61
N ASP A 165 12.79 -2.44 4.60
CA ASP A 165 12.29 -3.58 5.38
C ASP A 165 11.65 -4.63 4.44
N LYS A 166 11.56 -5.88 4.90
CA LYS A 166 10.89 -6.97 4.17
C LYS A 166 9.44 -6.66 3.77
N ASN A 167 8.80 -5.71 4.43
CA ASN A 167 7.45 -5.24 4.11
C ASN A 167 7.42 -4.03 3.15
N GLY A 168 8.57 -3.47 2.79
CA GLY A 168 8.70 -2.26 1.97
C GLY A 168 8.93 -1.01 2.80
N ASP A 169 9.14 0.11 2.12
CA ASP A 169 9.42 1.39 2.74
C ASP A 169 8.19 1.94 3.50
N PRO A 170 8.32 2.29 4.79
CA PRO A 170 7.21 2.78 5.59
C PRO A 170 6.59 4.09 5.09
N GLN A 171 7.35 4.97 4.46
CA GLN A 171 6.79 6.22 3.93
C GLN A 171 5.83 5.94 2.77
N LEU A 172 6.16 4.99 1.90
CA LEU A 172 5.29 4.57 0.80
C LEU A 172 3.97 3.97 1.32
N HIS A 173 4.05 3.20 2.40
CA HIS A 173 2.88 2.68 3.11
C HIS A 173 1.99 3.81 3.64
N THR A 174 2.56 4.80 4.34
CA THR A 174 1.80 5.97 4.81
C THR A 174 1.14 6.73 3.66
N MET A 175 1.87 7.00 2.56
CA MET A 175 1.32 7.68 1.38
C MET A 175 0.13 6.91 0.79
N LEU A 176 0.23 5.59 0.66
CA LEU A 176 -0.85 4.78 0.11
C LEU A 176 -2.08 4.75 1.04
N ALA A 177 -1.86 4.65 2.36
CA ALA A 177 -2.95 4.68 3.33
C ALA A 177 -3.72 6.00 3.29
N GLU A 178 -3.00 7.13 3.24
CA GLU A 178 -3.59 8.46 3.12
C GLU A 178 -4.41 8.61 1.84
N TYR A 179 -3.87 8.16 0.71
CA TYR A 179 -4.55 8.28 -0.58
C TYR A 179 -5.79 7.39 -0.69
N ILE A 180 -5.71 6.15 -0.18
CA ILE A 180 -6.89 5.27 -0.10
C ILE A 180 -7.95 5.95 0.76
N TYR A 181 -7.59 6.51 1.92
CA TYR A 181 -8.55 7.15 2.80
C TYR A 181 -9.20 8.39 2.17
N SER A 182 -8.45 9.20 1.42
CA SER A 182 -8.97 10.44 0.82
C SER A 182 -9.83 10.22 -0.42
N GLU A 183 -9.49 9.21 -1.24
CA GLU A 183 -10.14 9.00 -2.55
C GLU A 183 -11.12 7.81 -2.57
N SER A 184 -11.20 7.00 -1.50
CA SER A 184 -12.18 5.91 -1.45
C SER A 184 -13.56 6.40 -1.08
N LEU A 185 -14.55 5.90 -1.81
CA LEU A 185 -15.97 6.18 -1.59
C LEU A 185 -16.54 5.34 -0.45
N GLU A 186 -16.23 4.06 -0.51
CA GLU A 186 -16.43 3.13 0.60
C GLU A 186 -15.15 3.18 1.43
N MET A 187 -15.25 3.73 2.64
CA MET A 187 -14.11 3.88 3.54
C MET A 187 -13.66 2.49 4.03
N ASP A 188 -12.82 1.82 3.24
CA ASP A 188 -12.23 0.52 3.57
C ASP A 188 -11.12 0.69 4.61
N MET A 189 -11.54 0.83 5.86
CA MET A 189 -10.62 0.99 6.99
C MET A 189 -9.72 -0.23 7.21
N ALA A 190 -10.06 -1.39 6.66
CA ALA A 190 -9.18 -2.56 6.70
C ALA A 190 -7.94 -2.35 5.83
N LYS A 191 -8.11 -1.91 4.57
CA LYS A 191 -6.97 -1.57 3.69
C LYS A 191 -6.18 -0.37 4.20
N VAL A 192 -6.86 0.66 4.69
CA VAL A 192 -6.22 1.85 5.26
C VAL A 192 -5.35 1.46 6.47
N SER A 193 -5.90 0.69 7.40
CA SER A 193 -5.17 0.21 8.59
C SER A 193 -3.99 -0.68 8.19
N TYR A 194 -4.16 -1.58 7.22
CA TYR A 194 -3.09 -2.44 6.71
C TYR A 194 -1.85 -1.65 6.29
N HIS A 195 -2.03 -0.53 5.60
CA HIS A 195 -0.92 0.29 5.18
C HIS A 195 -0.40 1.18 6.33
N PHE A 196 -1.26 1.81 7.13
CA PHE A 196 -0.79 2.66 8.23
C PHE A 196 0.05 1.92 9.28
N VAL A 197 -0.30 0.68 9.66
CA VAL A 197 0.48 -0.09 10.65
C VAL A 197 1.88 -0.50 10.18
N ARG A 198 2.12 -0.41 8.86
CA ARG A 198 3.44 -0.58 8.23
C ARG A 198 4.08 0.76 7.86
N GLY A 199 3.38 1.86 8.17
CA GLY A 199 3.81 3.22 7.89
C GLY A 199 4.70 3.78 8.99
N ASN A 200 5.16 5.02 8.80
CA ASN A 200 5.99 5.73 9.78
C ASN A 200 5.30 6.98 10.36
N ASN A 201 3.99 7.09 10.24
CA ASN A 201 3.24 8.25 10.71
C ASN A 201 2.02 7.85 11.56
N LEU A 202 2.30 7.43 12.80
CA LEU A 202 1.29 7.05 13.79
C LEU A 202 0.29 8.17 14.07
N LYS A 203 0.77 9.43 14.18
CA LYS A 203 -0.10 10.58 14.44
C LYS A 203 -1.14 10.77 13.33
N LYS A 204 -0.73 10.64 12.07
CA LYS A 204 -1.63 10.70 10.93
C LYS A 204 -2.62 9.54 10.92
N PHE A 205 -2.20 8.34 11.32
CA PHE A 205 -3.12 7.21 11.46
C PHE A 205 -4.19 7.49 12.52
N ALA A 206 -3.82 8.01 13.69
CA ALA A 206 -4.76 8.46 14.71
C ALA A 206 -5.73 9.51 14.15
N THR A 207 -5.23 10.53 13.45
CA THR A 207 -6.08 11.56 12.80
C THR A 207 -7.05 10.95 11.79
N THR A 208 -6.61 9.97 11.00
CA THR A 208 -7.47 9.25 10.07
C THR A 208 -8.57 8.48 10.78
N LEU A 209 -8.27 7.80 11.89
CA LEU A 209 -9.27 7.11 12.71
C LEU A 209 -10.29 8.09 13.31
N VAL A 210 -9.84 9.21 13.89
CA VAL A 210 -10.75 10.23 14.45
C VAL A 210 -11.65 10.83 13.37
N ASN A 211 -11.08 11.13 12.19
CA ASN A 211 -11.87 11.61 11.07
C ASN A 211 -12.87 10.57 10.53
N PHE A 212 -12.59 9.28 10.70
CA PHE A 212 -13.51 8.21 10.35
C PHE A 212 -14.66 8.11 11.37
N MET A 213 -14.36 8.26 12.67
CA MET A 213 -15.36 8.23 13.74
C MET A 213 -16.49 9.25 13.54
N SER A 214 -16.19 10.43 12.99
CA SER A 214 -17.20 11.47 12.73
C SER A 214 -18.05 11.23 11.47
N LYS A 215 -17.73 10.20 10.68
CA LYS A 215 -18.37 9.91 9.39
C LYS A 215 -19.01 8.52 9.31
N CYS A 216 -18.61 7.61 10.18
CA CYS A 216 -19.06 6.22 10.14
C CYS A 216 -20.41 6.02 10.83
N TYR A 217 -21.03 4.87 10.59
CA TYR A 217 -22.22 4.48 11.34
C TYR A 217 -21.85 4.07 12.78
N PRO A 218 -22.78 4.18 13.75
CA PRO A 218 -22.55 3.72 15.12
C PRO A 218 -22.10 2.25 15.17
N GLY A 219 -20.99 1.97 15.84
CA GLY A 219 -20.43 0.63 15.96
C GLY A 219 -19.48 0.22 14.82
N GLU A 220 -19.14 1.11 13.89
CA GLU A 220 -18.04 0.90 12.94
C GLU A 220 -16.70 1.46 13.45
N ASP A 221 -16.77 2.52 14.26
CA ASP A 221 -15.65 3.19 14.90
C ASP A 221 -14.87 2.27 15.83
N ASP A 222 -15.56 1.54 16.71
CA ASP A 222 -14.91 0.60 17.63
C ASP A 222 -14.21 -0.56 16.91
N ILE A 223 -14.80 -1.05 15.82
CA ILE A 223 -14.19 -2.03 14.92
C ILE A 223 -12.94 -1.45 14.26
N ALA A 224 -12.99 -0.23 13.73
CA ALA A 224 -11.83 0.40 13.08
C ALA A 224 -10.65 0.58 14.06
N ILE A 225 -10.93 1.00 15.29
CA ILE A 225 -9.94 1.15 16.35
C ILE A 225 -9.37 -0.22 16.75
N ALA A 226 -10.24 -1.20 17.01
CA ALA A 226 -9.81 -2.55 17.38
C ALA A 226 -8.93 -3.17 16.31
N ARG A 227 -9.28 -3.03 15.03
CA ARG A 227 -8.47 -3.50 13.91
C ARG A 227 -7.09 -2.89 13.91
N ALA A 228 -6.99 -1.57 14.03
CA ALA A 228 -5.71 -0.86 14.04
C ALA A 228 -4.78 -1.38 15.14
N ILE A 229 -5.31 -1.53 16.35
CA ILE A 229 -4.56 -2.01 17.51
C ILE A 229 -4.16 -3.48 17.36
N LEU A 230 -5.12 -4.35 17.02
CA LEU A 230 -4.85 -5.78 16.83
C LEU A 230 -3.83 -6.03 15.72
N MET A 231 -3.82 -5.22 14.66
CA MET A 231 -2.83 -5.33 13.59
C MET A 231 -1.41 -5.00 14.07
N TYR A 232 -1.21 -3.92 14.84
CA TYR A 232 0.11 -3.65 15.44
C TYR A 232 0.56 -4.79 16.37
N LEU A 233 -0.35 -5.28 17.21
CA LEU A 233 -0.06 -6.38 18.13
C LEU A 233 0.26 -7.68 17.37
N SER A 234 -0.44 -8.00 16.28
CA SER A 234 -0.14 -9.19 15.45
C SER A 234 1.26 -9.15 14.83
N MET A 235 1.85 -7.96 14.71
CA MET A 235 3.21 -7.73 14.24
C MET A 235 4.25 -7.76 15.39
N GLY A 236 3.80 -7.96 16.63
CA GLY A 236 4.63 -7.90 17.84
C GLY A 236 4.94 -6.47 18.31
N ASN A 237 4.25 -5.45 17.79
CA ASN A 237 4.54 -4.05 18.07
C ASN A 237 3.59 -3.50 19.16
N LEU A 238 3.86 -3.86 20.41
CA LEU A 238 3.09 -3.37 21.57
C LEU A 238 3.24 -1.86 21.77
N GLN A 239 4.45 -1.33 21.53
CA GLN A 239 4.75 0.08 21.76
C GLN A 239 3.87 0.98 20.88
N ASP A 240 3.86 0.76 19.56
CA ASP A 240 3.04 1.59 18.66
C ASP A 240 1.54 1.34 18.84
N ALA A 241 1.13 0.13 19.24
CA ALA A 241 -0.25 -0.15 19.61
C ALA A 241 -0.71 0.72 20.79
N SER A 242 0.07 0.75 21.88
CA SER A 242 -0.23 1.59 23.05
C SER A 242 -0.16 3.08 22.71
N SER A 243 0.87 3.52 21.98
CA SER A 243 0.99 4.92 21.54
C SER A 243 -0.14 5.37 20.61
N LEU A 244 -0.64 4.48 19.74
CA LEU A 244 -1.80 4.78 18.90
C LEU A 244 -3.05 4.98 19.75
N MET A 245 -3.30 4.13 20.74
CA MET A 245 -4.44 4.25 21.65
C MET A 245 -4.40 5.57 22.44
N GLU A 246 -3.23 5.97 22.92
CA GLU A 246 -3.03 7.23 23.64
C GLU A 246 -3.25 8.46 22.74
N GLU A 247 -2.61 8.49 21.57
CA GLU A 247 -2.75 9.61 20.63
C GLU A 247 -4.18 9.72 20.10
N LEU A 248 -4.86 8.58 19.90
CA LEU A 248 -6.28 8.56 19.52
C LEU A 248 -7.16 9.20 20.61
N LYS A 249 -7.05 8.75 21.87
CA LYS A 249 -7.81 9.33 22.99
C LYS A 249 -7.57 10.83 23.14
N LYS A 250 -6.31 11.26 22.99
CA LYS A 250 -5.93 12.67 23.03
C LYS A 250 -6.59 13.47 21.90
N GLN A 251 -6.59 12.96 20.66
CA GLN A 251 -7.21 13.65 19.53
C GLN A 251 -8.73 13.69 19.63
N VAL A 252 -9.37 12.61 20.10
CA VAL A 252 -10.81 12.55 20.37
C VAL A 252 -11.20 13.61 21.40
N GLN A 253 -10.47 13.70 22.52
CA GLN A 253 -10.69 14.73 23.54
C GLN A 253 -10.48 16.15 22.98
N ALA A 254 -9.43 16.37 22.19
CA ALA A 254 -9.14 17.67 21.60
C ALA A 254 -10.20 18.13 20.58
N GLN A 255 -10.94 17.21 19.98
CA GLN A 255 -12.05 17.48 19.05
C GLN A 255 -13.42 17.44 19.73
N GLU A 256 -13.47 17.30 21.06
CA GLU A 256 -14.72 17.21 21.84
C GLU A 256 -15.65 16.08 21.35
N LEU A 257 -15.07 15.02 20.80
CA LEU A 257 -15.79 13.83 20.37
C LEU A 257 -15.91 12.82 21.52
N GLU A 258 -16.94 11.98 21.47
CA GLU A 258 -17.09 10.88 22.41
C GLU A 258 -16.23 9.68 21.97
N PHE A 259 -15.42 9.15 22.89
CA PHE A 259 -14.67 7.93 22.63
C PHE A 259 -15.61 6.72 22.71
N PRO A 260 -15.56 5.77 21.76
CA PRO A 260 -16.51 4.65 21.75
C PRO A 260 -16.42 3.83 23.03
N VAL A 261 -17.57 3.61 23.65
CA VAL A 261 -17.71 2.76 24.84
C VAL A 261 -18.38 1.46 24.41
N SER A 262 -17.59 0.39 24.27
CA SER A 262 -18.09 -0.93 23.91
C SER A 262 -17.27 -2.04 24.55
N ASP A 263 -17.83 -3.26 24.60
CA ASP A 263 -17.12 -4.45 25.06
C ASP A 263 -15.87 -4.73 24.22
N LEU A 264 -15.89 -4.38 22.93
CA LEU A 264 -14.73 -4.51 22.06
C LEU A 264 -13.62 -3.53 22.45
N ILE A 265 -13.94 -2.26 22.69
CA ILE A 265 -12.96 -1.30 23.21
C ILE A 265 -12.44 -1.72 24.59
N GLN A 266 -13.30 -2.24 25.45
CA GLN A 266 -12.88 -2.74 26.76
C GLN A 266 -11.91 -3.92 26.61
N PHE A 267 -12.20 -4.87 25.71
CA PHE A 267 -11.29 -5.95 25.36
C PHE A 267 -9.93 -5.42 24.92
N ILE A 268 -9.89 -4.44 24.01
CA ILE A 268 -8.63 -3.88 23.51
C ILE A 268 -7.82 -3.21 24.63
N ASN A 269 -8.45 -2.40 25.48
CA ASN A 269 -7.75 -1.76 26.62
C ASN A 269 -7.19 -2.82 27.59
N LEU A 270 -7.97 -3.85 27.92
CA LEU A 270 -7.52 -4.93 28.80
C LEU A 270 -6.43 -5.79 28.15
N LEU A 271 -6.50 -5.99 26.84
CA LEU A 271 -5.50 -6.74 26.07
C LEU A 271 -4.14 -6.03 26.11
N LEU A 272 -4.09 -4.72 25.87
CA LEU A 272 -2.85 -3.92 25.97
C LEU A 272 -2.21 -4.09 27.36
N LEU A 273 -2.99 -3.90 28.43
CA LEU A 273 -2.52 -4.09 29.82
C LEU A 273 -2.07 -5.53 30.12
N THR A 274 -2.70 -6.52 29.47
CA THR A 274 -2.36 -7.94 29.66
C THR A 274 -1.04 -8.29 29.01
N LEU A 275 -0.78 -7.73 27.83
CA LEU A 275 0.47 -7.93 27.09
C LEU A 275 1.66 -7.27 27.79
N GLU A 276 1.47 -6.10 28.42
CA GLU A 276 2.50 -5.47 29.27
C GLU A 276 2.91 -6.36 30.47
N LYS A 277 2.00 -7.18 30.97
CA LYS A 277 2.25 -8.09 32.09
C LYS A 277 2.73 -9.48 31.64
N GLU A 278 2.70 -9.76 30.34
CA GLU A 278 3.07 -11.06 29.75
C GLU A 278 2.35 -12.25 30.39
N THR A 279 1.04 -12.11 30.68
CA THR A 279 0.25 -13.14 31.38
C THR A 279 -0.66 -13.95 30.44
N LEU A 280 -0.16 -15.08 29.92
CA LEU A 280 -0.93 -15.98 29.05
C LEU A 280 -2.29 -16.44 29.65
N PRO A 281 -2.40 -16.77 30.95
CA PRO A 281 -3.70 -17.14 31.54
C PRO A 281 -4.75 -16.02 31.44
N LEU A 282 -4.33 -14.77 31.66
CA LEU A 282 -5.23 -13.60 31.55
C LEU A 282 -5.61 -13.35 30.09
N PHE A 283 -4.66 -13.48 29.17
CA PHE A 283 -4.93 -13.38 27.73
C PHE A 283 -6.00 -14.40 27.28
N ASN A 284 -5.87 -15.66 27.69
CA ASN A 284 -6.87 -16.69 27.37
C ASN A 284 -8.23 -16.40 28.00
N ALA A 285 -8.26 -15.92 29.25
CA ALA A 285 -9.50 -15.51 29.91
C ALA A 285 -10.21 -14.36 29.16
N LEU A 286 -9.45 -13.36 28.69
CA LEU A 286 -9.99 -12.27 27.88
C LEU A 286 -10.58 -12.77 26.56
N ARG A 287 -9.88 -13.67 25.85
CA ARG A 287 -10.37 -14.27 24.60
C ARG A 287 -11.71 -14.98 24.76
N VAL A 288 -11.88 -15.74 25.84
CA VAL A 288 -13.13 -16.45 26.12
C VAL A 288 -14.23 -15.45 26.46
N LYS A 289 -13.94 -14.50 27.36
CA LYS A 289 -14.93 -13.51 27.84
C LYS A 289 -15.45 -12.62 26.72
N TYR A 290 -14.56 -12.11 25.87
CA TYR A 290 -14.89 -11.15 24.81
C TYR A 290 -15.08 -11.81 23.44
N LYS A 291 -15.26 -13.13 23.38
CA LYS A 291 -15.49 -13.86 22.13
C LYS A 291 -16.62 -13.24 21.27
N PRO A 292 -17.80 -12.88 21.81
CA PRO A 292 -18.85 -12.24 21.01
C PRO A 292 -18.41 -10.93 20.36
N SER A 293 -17.57 -10.14 21.05
CA SER A 293 -17.03 -8.88 20.53
C SER A 293 -15.98 -9.11 19.45
N ILE A 294 -15.13 -10.13 19.62
CA ILE A 294 -14.09 -10.52 18.65
C ILE A 294 -14.74 -11.08 17.37
N ASP A 295 -15.78 -11.91 17.51
CA ASP A 295 -16.46 -12.57 16.39
C ASP A 295 -17.26 -11.59 15.49
N ARG A 296 -17.41 -10.32 15.88
CA ARG A 296 -17.97 -9.26 15.03
C ARG A 296 -17.19 -9.08 13.73
N GLU A 297 -15.88 -9.34 13.74
CA GLU A 297 -15.05 -9.34 12.55
C GLU A 297 -14.21 -10.63 12.48
N PRO A 298 -14.45 -11.51 11.49
CA PRO A 298 -13.74 -12.78 11.36
C PRO A 298 -12.21 -12.64 11.38
N ALA A 299 -11.68 -11.56 10.79
CA ALA A 299 -10.24 -11.29 10.74
C ALA A 299 -9.62 -11.07 12.14
N PHE A 300 -10.39 -10.66 13.15
CA PHE A 300 -9.86 -10.47 14.51
C PHE A 300 -9.45 -11.78 15.15
N ASN A 301 -10.11 -12.88 14.85
CA ASN A 301 -9.71 -14.19 15.37
C ASN A 301 -8.30 -14.57 14.88
N GLU A 302 -8.00 -14.32 13.61
CA GLU A 302 -6.66 -14.55 13.05
C GLU A 302 -5.62 -13.62 13.70
N LEU A 303 -5.92 -12.34 13.84
CA LEU A 303 -5.00 -11.38 14.50
C LEU A 303 -4.74 -11.76 15.95
N VAL A 304 -5.76 -12.19 16.69
CA VAL A 304 -5.61 -12.64 18.09
C VAL A 304 -4.79 -13.93 18.17
N CYS A 305 -4.91 -14.83 17.20
CA CYS A 305 -4.03 -16.00 17.09
C CYS A 305 -2.58 -15.59 16.83
N ASP A 306 -2.33 -14.64 15.93
CA ASP A 306 -0.99 -14.08 15.69
C ASP A 306 -0.40 -13.43 16.94
N ILE A 307 -1.22 -12.69 17.70
CA ILE A 307 -0.79 -12.09 18.97
C ILE A 307 -0.36 -13.19 19.97
N ALA A 308 -1.13 -14.28 20.04
CA ALA A 308 -0.79 -15.41 20.91
C ALA A 308 0.56 -16.04 20.54
N GLU A 309 0.83 -16.18 19.24
CA GLU A 309 2.10 -16.68 18.73
C GLU A 309 3.25 -15.70 19.02
N LYS A 310 3.06 -14.41 18.72
CA LYS A 310 4.11 -13.38 18.85
C LYS A 310 4.53 -13.11 20.29
N PHE A 311 3.58 -13.01 21.21
CA PHE A 311 3.87 -12.61 22.59
C PHE A 311 4.05 -13.78 23.55
N TYR A 312 3.48 -14.95 23.24
CA TYR A 312 3.49 -16.10 24.15
C TYR A 312 4.05 -17.38 23.54
N GLY A 313 4.45 -17.37 22.25
CA GLY A 313 4.97 -18.55 21.56
C GLY A 313 3.93 -19.66 21.36
N VAL A 314 2.64 -19.34 21.47
CA VAL A 314 1.56 -20.32 21.29
C VAL A 314 1.50 -20.70 19.82
N GLN A 315 1.82 -21.96 19.51
CA GLN A 315 1.72 -22.48 18.15
C GLN A 315 0.26 -22.44 17.67
N ARG A 316 0.05 -21.97 16.44
CA ARG A 316 -1.26 -22.06 15.78
C ARG A 316 -1.71 -23.53 15.77
N ARG A 317 -2.90 -23.79 16.30
CA ARG A 317 -3.50 -25.12 16.19
C ARG A 317 -3.89 -25.35 14.74
N ASN A 318 -3.28 -26.33 14.07
CA ASN A 318 -3.65 -26.70 12.72
C ASN A 318 -5.05 -27.33 12.73
N PRO A 319 -6.03 -26.81 11.94
CA PRO A 319 -7.37 -27.39 11.86
C PRO A 319 -7.35 -28.88 11.48
N PHE A 320 -6.39 -29.28 10.64
CA PHE A 320 -6.19 -30.68 10.25
C PHE A 320 -5.74 -31.58 11.40
N GLN A 321 -5.07 -31.03 12.42
CA GLN A 321 -4.56 -31.80 13.55
C GLN A 321 -5.67 -32.19 14.53
N ASP A 322 -6.69 -31.34 14.71
CA ASP A 322 -7.91 -31.67 15.48
C ASP A 322 -8.80 -32.66 14.72
N MET A 323 -8.97 -32.51 13.40
CA MET A 323 -9.74 -33.48 12.61
C MET A 323 -9.17 -34.91 12.67
N PHE A 324 -7.84 -35.05 12.65
CA PHE A 324 -7.20 -36.37 12.83
C PHE A 324 -7.25 -36.85 14.28
N GLY A 325 -7.15 -35.95 15.26
CA GLY A 325 -7.26 -36.27 16.67
C GLY A 325 -8.65 -36.77 17.09
N ASP A 326 -9.70 -36.17 16.55
CA ASP A 326 -11.08 -36.58 16.80
C ASP A 326 -11.44 -37.88 16.07
N MET A 327 -10.94 -38.08 14.85
CA MET A 327 -11.10 -39.34 14.11
C MET A 327 -10.39 -40.53 14.80
N LEU A 328 -9.23 -40.31 15.44
CA LEU A 328 -8.52 -41.33 16.22
C LEU A 328 -9.18 -41.62 17.58
N LYS A 329 -9.95 -40.69 18.13
CA LYS A 329 -10.75 -40.92 19.35
C LYS A 329 -12.11 -41.57 19.07
N MET A 330 -12.54 -41.58 17.82
CA MET A 330 -13.77 -42.25 17.36
C MET A 330 -13.54 -43.68 16.82
N MET A 331 -12.30 -44.19 16.85
CA MET A 331 -11.95 -45.60 16.64
C MET A 331 -11.63 -46.28 17.96
#